data_AF-A0A6G7RS69-F1
#
_entry.id   AF-A0A6G7RS69-F1
#
_cell.length_a   1.000
_cell.length_b   1.000
_cell.length_c   1.000
_cell.angle_alpha   90.00
_cell.angle_beta   90.00
_cell.angle_gamma   90.00
#
_symmetry.space_group_name_H-M   'P 1'
#
loop_
_entity.id
_entity.type
_entity.pdbx_description
1 polymer ?
#
loop_
_entity_poly.entity_id
_entity_poly.type
_entity_poly.pdbx_seq_one_letter_code
_entity_poly.pdbx_strand_id
1 'polypeptide(L)' 'MKRIHLIYFVLIASVVLMIFNIAELDFENLKKGPFAGIVSNVLLILAMLVTIRDIKKKENN' A
#
# COMPACT_ATOMS: atom_id res chain seq x y z
N MET A 1 13.16 -13.68 -10.16
CA MET A 1 12.89 -13.33 -8.75
C MET A 1 11.45 -13.70 -8.43
N LYS A 2 11.19 -14.46 -7.36
CA LYS A 2 9.82 -14.94 -7.04
C LYS A 2 8.88 -13.72 -6.99
N ARG A 3 7.80 -13.67 -7.80
CA ARG A 3 6.87 -12.53 -7.89
C ARG A 3 6.44 -11.98 -6.52
N ILE A 4 6.36 -12.87 -5.54
CA ILE A 4 6.12 -12.57 -4.13
C ILE A 4 7.13 -11.57 -3.51
N HIS A 5 8.42 -11.65 -3.84
CA HIS A 5 9.44 -10.73 -3.33
C HIS A 5 9.22 -9.31 -3.84
N LEU A 6 8.81 -9.16 -5.12
CA LEU A 6 8.42 -7.87 -5.67
C LEU A 6 7.16 -7.32 -4.96
N ILE A 7 6.20 -8.19 -4.66
CA ILE A 7 5.00 -7.76 -3.91
C ILE A 7 5.37 -7.25 -2.51
N TYR A 8 6.24 -7.96 -1.79
CA TYR A 8 6.72 -7.51 -0.49
C TYR A 8 7.51 -6.20 -0.58
N PHE A 9 8.33 -6.02 -1.62
CA PHE A 9 9.03 -4.76 -1.86
C PHE A 9 8.04 -3.59 -2.07
N VAL A 10 7.01 -3.78 -2.90
CA VAL A 10 5.99 -2.75 -3.13
C VAL A 10 5.19 -2.46 -1.86
N LEU A 11 4.88 -3.48 -1.05
CA LEU A 11 4.21 -3.28 0.25
C LEU A 11 5.03 -2.38 1.17
N ILE A 12 6.33 -2.64 1.32
CA ILE A 12 7.23 -1.83 2.14
C ILE A 12 7.29 -0.40 1.61
N ALA A 13 7.48 -0.22 0.30
CA ALA A 13 7.49 1.10 -0.32
C ALA A 13 6.17 1.88 -0.11
N SER A 14 5.03 1.20 -0.21
CA SER A 14 3.70 1.80 -0.01
C SER A 14 3.51 2.26 1.44
N VAL A 15 3.98 1.48 2.42
CA VAL A 15 3.94 1.86 3.84
C VAL A 15 4.82 3.09 4.10
N VAL A 16 6.03 3.13 3.54
CA VAL A 16 6.94 4.28 3.67
C VAL A 16 6.30 5.55 3.05
N LEU A 17 5.76 5.45 1.84
CA LEU A 17 5.04 6.55 1.18
C LEU A 17 3.82 7.01 1.98
N MET A 18 3.08 6.08 2.58
CA MET A 18 1.94 6.41 3.42
C MET A 18 2.36 7.18 4.67
N ILE A 19 3.47 6.80 5.32
CA ILE A 19 4.03 7.53 6.46
C ILE A 19 4.39 8.96 6.06
N PHE A 20 5.01 9.18 4.90
CA PHE A 20 5.30 10.54 4.42
C PHE A 20 4.02 11.36 4.19
N ASN A 21 3.00 10.78 3.53
CA ASN A 21 1.72 11.47 3.33
C ASN A 21 1.02 11.78 4.66
N ILE A 22 1.10 10.90 5.65
CA ILE A 22 0.52 11.16 6.99
C ILE A 22 1.33 12.23 7.74
N ALA A 23 2.66 12.23 7.63
CA ALA A 23 3.53 13.21 8.28
C ALA A 23 3.32 14.63 7.74
N GLU A 24 2.94 14.77 6.46
CA GLU A 24 2.60 16.04 5.82
C GLU A 24 1.12 16.43 6.01
N LEU A 25 0.33 15.60 6.71
CA LEU A 25 -1.08 15.85 6.90
C LEU A 25 -1.31 16.99 7.90
N ASP A 26 -1.73 18.14 7.36
CA ASP A 26 -2.30 19.22 8.15
C ASP A 26 -3.76 18.89 8.52
N PHE A 27 -3.96 18.39 9.74
CA PHE A 27 -5.29 18.04 10.27
C PHE A 27 -6.21 19.25 10.45
N GLU A 28 -5.67 20.47 10.54
CA GLU A 28 -6.46 21.68 10.65
C GLU A 28 -6.98 22.14 9.28
N ASN A 29 -6.36 21.70 8.18
CA ASN A 29 -6.68 22.13 6.82
C ASN A 29 -6.80 20.97 5.82
N LEU A 30 -7.80 20.11 6.07
CA LEU A 30 -8.02 18.87 5.31
C LEU A 30 -8.24 19.06 3.80
N LYS A 31 -8.63 20.27 3.34
CA LYS A 31 -8.86 20.58 1.92
C LYS A 31 -7.59 20.55 1.06
N LYS A 32 -6.41 20.74 1.66
CA LYS A 32 -5.12 20.73 0.95
C LYS A 32 -4.25 19.54 1.35
N GLY A 33 -4.70 18.72 2.29
CA GLY A 33 -3.93 17.58 2.79
C GLY A 33 -3.74 16.48 1.73
N PRO A 34 -2.68 15.68 1.84
CA PRO A 34 -2.34 14.59 0.91
C PRO A 34 -3.27 13.36 1.04
N PHE A 35 -4.59 13.56 1.19
CA PHE A 35 -5.59 12.49 1.35
C PHE A 35 -5.58 11.50 0.19
N ALA A 36 -5.43 11.98 -1.04
CA ALA A 36 -5.33 11.11 -2.20
C ALA A 36 -4.12 10.17 -2.11
N GLY A 37 -2.99 10.66 -1.58
CA GLY A 37 -1.79 9.86 -1.32
C GLY A 37 -2.04 8.79 -0.25
N ILE A 38 -2.75 9.13 0.83
CA ILE A 38 -3.12 8.18 1.88
C ILE A 38 -4.06 7.10 1.34
N VAL A 39 -5.17 7.50 0.70
CA VAL A 39 -6.19 6.58 0.17
C VAL A 39 -5.60 5.65 -0.89
N SER A 40 -4.78 6.18 -1.81
CA SER A 40 -4.15 5.36 -2.86
C SER A 40 -3.16 4.34 -2.28
N ASN A 41 -2.36 4.70 -1.27
CA ASN A 41 -1.47 3.74 -0.60
C ASN A 41 -2.26 2.65 0.15
N VAL A 42 -3.37 2.99 0.81
CA VAL A 42 -4.26 2.00 1.45
C VAL A 42 -4.82 1.03 0.42
N LEU A 43 -5.34 1.54 -0.70
CA LEU A 43 -5.87 0.70 -1.79
C LEU A 43 -4.79 -0.21 -2.39
N LEU A 44 -3.59 0.31 -2.59
CA LEU A 44 -2.45 -0.47 -3.10
C LEU A 44 -2.07 -1.60 -2.14
N ILE A 45 -2.00 -1.31 -0.84
CA ILE A 45 -1.71 -2.34 0.19
C ILE A 45 -2.80 -3.43 0.15
N LEU A 46 -4.08 -3.05 0.10
CA LEU A 46 -5.19 -4.02 0.03
C LEU A 46 -5.11 -4.88 -1.24
N ALA A 47 -4.87 -4.27 -2.40
CA ALA A 47 -4.73 -4.99 -3.66
C ALA A 47 -3.58 -5.99 -3.63
N MET A 48 -2.45 -5.62 -3.02
CA MET A 48 -1.30 -6.51 -2.87
C MET A 48 -1.59 -7.67 -1.91
N LEU A 49 -2.32 -7.44 -0.82
CA LEU A 49 -2.74 -8.50 0.10
C LEU A 49 -3.67 -9.51 -0.58
N VAL A 50 -4.65 -9.04 -1.37
CA VAL A 50 -5.53 -9.91 -2.16
C VAL A 50 -4.71 -10.71 -3.17
N THR A 51 -3.76 -10.06 -3.85
CA THR A 51 -2.88 -10.73 -4.82
C THR A 51 -2.03 -11.82 -4.18
N ILE A 52 -1.45 -11.59 -2.99
CA ILE A 52 -0.71 -12.62 -2.24
C ILE A 52 -1.63 -13.79 -1.90
N ARG A 53 -2.84 -13.52 -1.42
CA ARG A 53 -3.81 -14.56 -1.06
C ARG A 53 -4.16 -15.43 -2.27
N ASP A 54 -4.38 -14.82 -3.43
CA ASP A 54 -4.69 -15.54 -4.67
C ASP A 54 -3.51 -16.37 -5.17
N ILE A 55 -2.29 -15.85 -5.09
CA ILE A 55 -1.08 -16.61 -5.45
C ILE A 55 -0.93 -17.82 -4.53
N LYS A 56 -1.02 -17.62 -3.21
CA LYS A 56 -0.90 -18.72 -2.24
C LYS A 56 -2.00 -19.76 -2.39
N LYS A 57 -3.23 -19.35 -2.75
CA LYS A 57 -4.32 -20.27 -3.05
C LYS A 57 -4.03 -21.15 -4.27
N LYS A 58 -3.37 -20.60 -5.29
CA LYS A 58 -2.95 -21.35 -6.49
C LYS A 58 -1.76 -22.27 -6.24
N GLU A 59 -0.88 -21.95 -5.29
CA GLU A 59 0.26 -22.81 -4.93
C GLU A 59 -0.15 -24.02 -4.07
N ASN A 60 -1.26 -23.91 -3.33
CA ASN A 60 -1.77 -24.96 -2.44
C ASN A 60 -2.82 -25.90 -3.07
N ASN A 61 -3.17 -25.70 -4.35
CA ASN A 61 -4.10 -26.52 -5.13
C ASN A 61 -3.34 -27.18 -6.29
#